data_AF-A0A9E3L1F6-F1
#
_entry.id   AF-A0A9E3L1F6-F1
#
_cell.length_a   1.000
_cell.length_b   1.000
_cell.length_c   1.000
_cell.angle_alpha   90.00
_cell.angle_beta   90.00
_cell.angle_gamma   90.00
#
_symmetry.space_group_name_H-M   'P 1'
#
loop_
_entity.id
_entity.type
_entity.pdbx_description
1 polymer ?
#
loop_
_entity_poly.entity_id
_entity_poly.type
_entity_poly.pdbx_seq_one_letter_code
_entity_poly.pdbx_strand_id
1 'polypeptide(L)'
;MADFNPQSFRAAFERFQKLVLSYTGSPFTNLHEGLVGGWERYKPLLRELALTKLNVATWDQATVGRGQILRMTIGAIEIQDNRPGGLKNNFLFWQNRFGHSSREHRALLDAQQDANARQAIEATLFDLFRTNADEGTVFERLSELTGRKYTLSAYLFFLKDINRFMPIQPTGFDRAFYQLGIDFTTLRNCSWENYRRFNDILGQIRLALEDEAGLKNVRLVDAHSFIWAFTTLLKRLPAGTETTTPKGRGEGRILGGRERSITTMRLNILNTVNQSRGQIVTRNVQMKVKDLGFDNDQALDAYLSARMKIQGDRCALTGIPFHFHGDPEADRFLLPSPDRIDSNGHYAPGNIQVVCQFANFWKRDMKHEEFMRLLTLVRNEEAVKSEMHDAPE
;
A
#
# COMPACT_ATOMS: atom_id res chain seq x y z
N MET A 1 18.56 16.57 6.43
CA MET A 1 18.60 15.12 6.74
C MET A 1 17.22 14.74 7.25
N ALA A 2 16.73 13.52 7.04
CA ALA A 2 15.52 13.11 7.75
C ALA A 2 15.90 13.00 9.23
N ASP A 3 15.15 13.65 10.12
CA ASP A 3 15.49 13.70 11.54
C ASP A 3 15.12 12.36 12.21
N PHE A 4 15.95 11.34 12.00
CA PHE A 4 15.87 10.10 12.75
C PHE A 4 16.18 10.40 14.21
N ASN A 5 15.17 10.25 15.06
CA ASN A 5 15.29 10.50 16.49
C ASN A 5 15.49 9.17 17.24
N PRO A 6 16.66 8.95 17.87
CA PRO A 6 16.93 7.73 18.65
C PRO A 6 15.90 7.49 19.77
N GLN A 7 15.37 8.54 20.39
CA GLN A 7 14.35 8.39 21.45
C GLN A 7 13.02 7.89 20.89
N SER A 8 12.60 8.41 19.72
CA SER A 8 11.41 7.93 19.02
C SER A 8 11.57 6.48 18.58
N PHE A 9 12.77 6.11 18.13
CA PHE A 9 13.09 4.73 17.79
C PHE A 9 13.00 3.80 19.00
N ARG A 10 13.62 4.15 20.14
CA ARG A 10 13.55 3.36 21.38
C ARG A 10 12.11 3.10 21.81
N ALA A 11 11.28 4.14 21.85
CA ALA A 11 9.87 4.01 22.22
C ALA A 11 9.10 3.09 21.25
N ALA A 12 9.38 3.18 19.95
CA ALA A 12 8.78 2.29 18.95
C ALA A 12 9.31 0.85 19.07
N PHE A 13 10.58 0.66 19.42
CA PHE A 13 11.18 -0.66 19.64
C PHE A 13 10.61 -1.34 20.89
N GLU A 14 10.45 -0.63 22.01
CA GLU A 14 9.74 -1.12 23.19
C GLU A 14 8.29 -1.52 22.87
N ARG A 15 7.62 -0.74 22.03
CA ARG A 15 6.28 -1.10 21.55
C ARG A 15 6.32 -2.36 20.70
N PHE A 16 7.27 -2.48 19.78
CA PHE A 16 7.45 -3.68 18.99
C PHE A 16 7.66 -4.91 19.88
N GLN A 17 8.52 -4.83 20.89
CA GLN A 17 8.73 -5.90 21.88
C GLN A 17 7.43 -6.35 22.55
N LYS A 18 6.60 -5.40 23.01
CA LYS A 18 5.28 -5.70 23.60
C LYS A 18 4.35 -6.39 22.59
N LEU A 19 4.37 -5.95 21.33
CA LEU A 19 3.56 -6.55 20.27
C LEU A 19 3.99 -7.97 19.95
N VAL A 20 5.29 -8.24 19.84
CA VAL A 20 5.80 -9.60 19.64
C VAL A 20 5.36 -10.49 20.80
N LEU A 21 5.61 -10.06 22.04
CA LEU A 21 5.22 -10.82 23.23
C LEU A 21 3.71 -11.14 23.25
N SER A 22 2.86 -10.16 22.93
CA SER A 22 1.41 -10.36 22.87
C SER A 22 0.98 -11.33 21.77
N TYR A 23 1.72 -11.39 20.66
CA TYR A 23 1.36 -12.17 19.49
C TYR A 23 1.89 -13.61 19.56
N THR A 24 3.08 -13.82 20.12
CA THR A 24 3.73 -15.14 20.18
C THR A 24 3.74 -15.77 21.56
N GLY A 25 3.47 -15.00 22.62
CA GLY A 25 3.69 -15.43 24.01
C GLY A 25 5.15 -15.36 24.47
N SER A 26 6.08 -14.98 23.59
CA SER A 26 7.52 -14.90 23.88
C SER A 26 8.12 -13.57 23.43
N PRO A 27 9.07 -12.98 24.16
CA PRO A 27 9.68 -11.71 23.78
C PRO A 27 10.50 -11.84 22.49
N PHE A 28 10.74 -10.71 21.81
CA PHE A 28 11.67 -10.70 20.68
C PHE A 28 13.11 -10.81 21.19
N THR A 29 13.84 -11.79 20.68
CA THR A 29 15.23 -12.08 21.07
C THR A 29 16.22 -11.78 19.95
N ASN A 30 15.92 -12.16 18.70
CA ASN A 30 16.78 -11.96 17.55
C ASN A 30 16.00 -11.94 16.22
N LEU A 31 16.68 -11.61 15.12
CA LEU A 31 16.10 -11.47 13.78
C LEU A 31 16.10 -12.76 12.95
N HIS A 32 16.76 -13.82 13.43
CA HIS A 32 16.97 -15.07 12.68
C HIS A 32 16.04 -16.21 13.13
N GLU A 33 15.44 -16.06 14.31
CA GLU A 33 14.54 -17.01 14.95
C GLU A 33 13.23 -16.33 15.37
N GLY A 34 12.33 -17.10 15.96
CA GLY A 34 11.03 -16.59 16.43
C GLY A 34 10.18 -16.01 15.30
N LEU A 35 9.39 -14.98 15.62
CA LEU A 35 8.44 -14.37 14.69
C LEU A 35 9.11 -13.82 13.43
N VAL A 36 10.16 -13.01 13.60
CA VAL A 36 10.83 -12.34 12.48
C VAL A 36 11.59 -13.34 11.63
N GLY A 37 12.30 -14.29 12.25
CA GLY A 37 12.95 -15.37 11.52
C GLY A 37 11.97 -16.22 10.72
N GLY A 38 10.85 -16.63 11.33
CA GLY A 38 9.83 -17.43 10.67
C GLY A 38 9.16 -16.71 9.49
N TRP A 39 8.91 -15.40 9.60
CA TRP A 39 8.22 -14.64 8.56
C TRP A 39 9.14 -14.15 7.45
N GLU A 40 10.41 -13.86 7.74
CA GLU A 40 11.25 -13.07 6.83
C GLU A 40 12.46 -13.82 6.26
N ARG A 41 12.73 -15.04 6.74
CA ARG A 41 13.81 -15.90 6.22
C ARG A 41 13.67 -16.26 4.74
N TYR A 42 12.47 -16.11 4.17
CA TYR A 42 12.26 -16.38 2.74
C TYR A 42 12.93 -15.35 1.82
N LYS A 43 13.22 -14.11 2.28
CA LYS A 43 13.67 -13.04 1.38
C LYS A 43 15.01 -13.33 0.70
N PRO A 44 16.08 -13.76 1.41
CA PRO A 44 17.34 -14.11 0.77
C PRO A 44 17.20 -15.33 -0.15
N LEU A 45 16.45 -16.36 0.26
CA LEU A 45 16.19 -17.56 -0.53
C LEU A 45 15.43 -17.24 -1.83
N LEU A 46 14.41 -16.38 -1.74
CA LEU A 46 13.67 -15.88 -2.89
C LEU A 46 14.58 -15.10 -3.84
N ARG A 47 15.50 -14.28 -3.32
CA ARG A 47 16.48 -13.56 -4.12
C ARG A 47 17.43 -14.52 -4.85
N GLU A 48 17.96 -15.54 -4.18
CA GLU A 48 18.84 -16.54 -4.80
C GLU A 48 18.14 -17.27 -5.96
N LEU A 49 16.88 -17.66 -5.76
CA LEU A 49 16.06 -18.26 -6.80
C LEU A 49 15.80 -17.27 -7.95
N ALA A 50 15.49 -16.01 -7.64
CA ALA A 50 15.29 -14.97 -8.64
C ALA A 50 16.55 -14.72 -9.45
N LEU A 51 17.74 -14.67 -8.83
CA LEU A 51 19.01 -14.52 -9.52
C LEU A 51 19.34 -15.71 -10.42
N THR A 52 19.03 -16.93 -9.97
CA THR A 52 19.17 -18.14 -10.80
C THR A 52 18.30 -18.03 -12.07
N LYS A 53 17.08 -17.52 -11.95
CA LYS A 53 16.17 -17.31 -13.09
C LYS A 53 16.58 -16.12 -13.98
N LEU A 54 17.09 -15.06 -13.36
CA LEU A 54 17.57 -13.86 -14.06
C LEU A 54 18.82 -14.18 -14.90
N ASN A 55 19.68 -15.06 -14.38
CA ASN A 55 20.86 -15.61 -15.03
C ASN A 55 21.71 -14.57 -15.77
N VAL A 56 21.99 -13.47 -15.07
CA VAL A 56 22.70 -12.28 -15.58
C VAL A 56 24.02 -12.63 -16.25
N ALA A 57 24.73 -13.67 -15.78
CA ALA A 57 26.00 -14.11 -16.35
C ALA A 57 25.89 -14.50 -17.84
N THR A 58 24.71 -14.90 -18.31
CA THR A 58 24.46 -15.27 -19.72
C THR A 58 24.11 -14.09 -20.63
N TRP A 59 23.97 -12.89 -20.07
CA TRP A 59 23.55 -11.72 -20.84
C TRP A 59 24.71 -11.16 -21.63
N ASP A 60 24.47 -10.95 -22.92
CA ASP A 60 25.40 -10.32 -23.84
C ASP A 60 24.78 -9.07 -24.49
N GLN A 61 25.61 -8.07 -24.80
CA GLN A 61 25.16 -6.81 -25.40
C GLN A 61 24.45 -7.05 -26.74
N ALA A 62 24.88 -8.05 -27.52
CA ALA A 62 24.24 -8.38 -28.78
C ALA A 62 22.85 -9.01 -28.63
N THR A 63 22.48 -9.45 -27.42
CA THR A 63 21.16 -10.02 -27.10
C THR A 63 20.14 -8.97 -26.63
N VAL A 64 20.58 -7.74 -26.35
CA VAL A 64 19.68 -6.62 -26.04
C VAL A 64 18.75 -6.36 -27.23
N GLY A 65 17.45 -6.27 -26.97
CA GLY A 65 16.39 -6.13 -27.97
C GLY A 65 15.76 -7.43 -28.44
N ARG A 66 16.40 -8.58 -28.17
CA ARG A 66 15.93 -9.90 -28.64
C ARG A 66 14.90 -10.55 -27.71
N GLY A 67 14.60 -9.94 -26.57
CA GLY A 67 13.58 -10.42 -25.62
C GLY A 67 14.08 -11.47 -24.62
N GLN A 68 15.34 -11.87 -24.68
CA GLN A 68 15.89 -12.87 -23.75
C GLN A 68 16.01 -12.31 -22.32
N ILE A 69 16.59 -11.11 -22.18
CA ILE A 69 16.74 -10.41 -20.90
C ILE A 69 15.37 -10.17 -20.28
N LEU A 70 14.41 -9.75 -21.09
CA LEU A 70 13.04 -9.49 -20.68
C LEU A 70 12.35 -10.75 -20.16
N ARG A 71 12.44 -11.87 -20.89
CA ARG A 71 11.87 -13.17 -20.46
C ARG A 71 12.50 -13.67 -19.16
N MET A 72 13.82 -13.57 -19.01
CA MET A 72 14.52 -13.95 -17.79
C MET A 72 14.12 -13.07 -16.59
N THR A 73 13.96 -11.77 -16.82
CA THR A 73 13.50 -10.82 -15.81
C THR A 73 12.06 -11.11 -15.36
N ILE A 74 11.15 -11.38 -16.30
CA ILE A 74 9.78 -11.81 -15.99
C ILE A 74 9.81 -13.11 -15.18
N GLY A 75 10.64 -14.09 -15.57
CA GLY A 75 10.80 -15.34 -14.82
C GLY A 75 11.31 -15.14 -13.39
N ALA A 76 12.23 -14.18 -13.17
CA ALA A 76 12.70 -13.81 -11.84
C ALA A 76 11.62 -13.14 -10.98
N ILE A 77 10.64 -12.48 -11.60
CA ILE A 77 9.51 -11.85 -10.92
C ILE A 77 8.41 -12.88 -10.60
N GLU A 78 8.02 -13.70 -11.58
CA GLU A 78 6.89 -14.64 -11.50
C GLU A 78 7.27 -15.96 -10.82
N ILE A 79 7.74 -15.87 -9.57
CA ILE A 79 8.09 -17.03 -8.75
C ILE A 79 6.87 -17.48 -7.95
N GLN A 80 6.44 -18.71 -8.19
CA GLN A 80 5.36 -19.38 -7.47
C GLN A 80 5.66 -20.87 -7.36
N ASP A 81 5.97 -21.33 -6.15
CA ASP A 81 6.03 -22.75 -5.80
C ASP A 81 4.96 -23.03 -4.75
N ASN A 82 3.99 -23.88 -5.10
CA ASN A 82 2.83 -24.19 -4.25
C ASN A 82 3.07 -25.37 -3.29
N ARG A 83 4.26 -25.99 -3.33
CA ARG A 83 4.59 -27.08 -2.41
C ARG A 83 4.76 -26.55 -0.98
N PRO A 84 4.60 -27.40 0.06
CA PRO A 84 4.93 -27.01 1.43
C PRO A 84 6.37 -26.49 1.52
N GLY A 85 6.55 -25.28 2.06
CA GLY A 85 7.85 -24.59 2.08
C GLY A 85 8.29 -23.96 0.76
N GLY A 86 7.44 -23.99 -0.27
CA GLY A 86 7.69 -23.37 -1.56
C GLY A 86 7.80 -21.85 -1.48
N LEU A 87 8.67 -21.28 -2.32
CA LEU A 87 8.88 -19.84 -2.40
C LEU A 87 7.86 -19.18 -3.31
N LYS A 88 7.37 -18.01 -2.89
CA LYS A 88 6.52 -17.13 -3.69
C LYS A 88 7.09 -15.72 -3.65
N ASN A 89 7.12 -15.05 -4.80
CA ASN A 89 7.45 -13.63 -4.81
C ASN A 89 6.27 -12.81 -4.29
N ASN A 90 6.38 -12.36 -3.03
CA ASN A 90 5.40 -11.52 -2.36
C ASN A 90 5.77 -10.02 -2.33
N PHE A 91 6.90 -9.64 -2.94
CA PHE A 91 7.31 -8.24 -3.02
C PHE A 91 6.53 -7.45 -4.07
N LEU A 92 5.95 -8.15 -5.05
CA LEU A 92 5.28 -7.56 -6.19
C LEU A 92 3.89 -8.18 -6.39
N PHE A 93 2.92 -7.36 -6.77
CA PHE A 93 1.65 -7.85 -7.31
C PHE A 93 1.85 -8.22 -8.79
N TRP A 94 2.33 -9.44 -9.05
CA TRP A 94 2.60 -9.92 -10.42
C TRP A 94 1.48 -10.80 -10.99
N GLN A 95 0.65 -11.40 -10.12
CA GLN A 95 -0.42 -12.30 -10.54
C GLN A 95 -1.53 -11.56 -11.29
N ASN A 96 -2.13 -12.21 -12.29
CA ASN A 96 -3.27 -11.68 -13.05
C ASN A 96 -4.62 -11.75 -12.29
N ARG A 97 -4.63 -11.51 -10.97
CA ARG A 97 -5.83 -11.64 -10.15
C ARG A 97 -6.83 -10.51 -10.37
N PHE A 98 -6.33 -9.31 -10.67
CA PHE A 98 -7.14 -8.09 -10.86
C PHE A 98 -6.98 -7.49 -12.26
N GLY A 99 -6.60 -8.33 -13.23
CA GLY A 99 -6.38 -7.95 -14.61
C GLY A 99 -4.94 -7.55 -14.92
N HIS A 100 -4.68 -7.34 -16.21
CA HIS A 100 -3.33 -7.05 -16.72
C HIS A 100 -2.78 -5.72 -16.20
N SER A 101 -3.63 -4.70 -16.13
CA SER A 101 -3.25 -3.34 -15.72
C SER A 101 -2.81 -3.23 -14.27
N SER A 102 -3.21 -4.17 -13.41
CA SER A 102 -2.86 -4.19 -11.98
C SER A 102 -1.50 -4.82 -11.69
N ARG A 103 -0.90 -5.51 -12.66
CA ARG A 103 0.39 -6.18 -12.46
C ARG A 103 1.51 -5.14 -12.38
N GLU A 104 2.39 -5.26 -11.39
CA GLU A 104 3.49 -4.32 -11.19
C GLU A 104 4.48 -4.33 -12.35
N HIS A 105 4.68 -5.50 -12.98
CA HIS A 105 5.58 -5.69 -14.11
C HIS A 105 4.87 -5.68 -15.47
N ARG A 106 3.65 -5.12 -15.57
CA ARG A 106 2.89 -5.09 -16.83
C ARG A 106 3.68 -4.54 -18.02
N ALA A 107 4.50 -3.50 -17.78
CA ALA A 107 5.32 -2.89 -18.83
C ALA A 107 6.33 -3.88 -19.43
N LEU A 108 6.84 -4.83 -18.62
CA LEU A 108 7.71 -5.89 -19.10
C LEU A 108 6.95 -6.88 -19.99
N LEU A 109 5.70 -7.21 -19.62
CA LEU A 109 4.84 -8.09 -20.41
C LEU A 109 4.47 -7.44 -21.75
N ASP A 110 4.07 -6.16 -21.73
CA ASP A 110 3.71 -5.40 -22.92
C ASP A 110 4.90 -5.27 -23.89
N ALA A 111 6.10 -5.04 -23.35
CA ALA A 111 7.32 -4.97 -24.13
C ALA A 111 7.70 -6.28 -24.83
N GLN A 112 7.08 -7.42 -24.52
CA GLN A 112 7.31 -8.63 -25.32
C GLN A 112 6.81 -8.45 -26.77
N GLN A 113 5.76 -7.65 -26.96
CA GLN A 113 5.10 -7.41 -28.24
C GLN A 113 5.50 -6.08 -28.90
N ASP A 114 6.22 -5.21 -28.19
CA ASP A 114 6.70 -3.92 -28.70
C ASP A 114 8.24 -3.93 -28.79
N ALA A 115 8.78 -3.93 -30.01
CA ALA A 115 10.21 -4.00 -30.26
C ALA A 115 10.99 -2.79 -29.70
N ASN A 116 10.42 -1.59 -29.74
CA ASN A 116 11.06 -0.38 -29.23
C ASN A 116 11.08 -0.37 -27.71
N ALA A 117 9.94 -0.70 -27.08
CA ALA A 117 9.87 -0.85 -25.63
C ALA A 117 10.79 -1.96 -25.14
N ARG A 118 10.84 -3.10 -25.86
CA ARG A 118 11.74 -4.22 -25.58
C ARG A 118 13.20 -3.78 -25.56
N GLN A 119 13.65 -3.10 -26.63
CA GLN A 119 15.00 -2.59 -26.73
C GLN A 119 15.33 -1.65 -25.57
N ALA A 120 14.46 -0.69 -25.28
CA ALA A 120 14.69 0.32 -24.24
C ALA A 120 14.77 -0.30 -22.84
N ILE A 121 13.86 -1.23 -22.53
CA ILE A 121 13.82 -1.92 -21.24
C ILE A 121 15.00 -2.87 -21.10
N GLU A 122 15.30 -3.70 -22.09
CA GLU A 122 16.43 -4.64 -22.02
C GLU A 122 17.76 -3.90 -21.91
N ALA A 123 17.95 -2.78 -22.62
CA ALA A 123 19.15 -1.96 -22.47
C ALA A 123 19.29 -1.41 -21.05
N THR A 124 18.20 -0.90 -20.48
CA THR A 124 18.21 -0.35 -19.11
C THR A 124 18.47 -1.45 -18.06
N LEU A 125 17.92 -2.66 -18.26
CA LEU A 125 18.19 -3.82 -17.39
C LEU A 125 19.65 -4.30 -17.55
N PHE A 126 20.18 -4.32 -18.77
CA PHE A 126 21.57 -4.65 -19.02
C PHE A 126 22.49 -3.66 -18.30
N ASP A 127 22.23 -2.36 -18.41
CA ASP A 127 22.98 -1.33 -17.69
C ASP A 127 22.94 -1.56 -16.17
N LEU A 128 21.76 -1.88 -15.62
CA LEU A 128 21.57 -2.16 -14.19
C LEU A 128 22.44 -3.33 -13.68
N PHE A 129 22.52 -4.42 -14.44
CA PHE A 129 23.08 -5.69 -13.96
C PHE A 129 24.47 -6.05 -14.51
N ARG A 130 24.86 -5.53 -15.67
CA ARG A 130 26.11 -5.91 -16.38
C ARG A 130 27.12 -4.78 -16.51
N THR A 131 26.75 -3.55 -16.16
CA THR A 131 27.63 -2.38 -16.31
C THR A 131 27.80 -1.62 -14.99
N ASN A 132 28.67 -0.63 -15.01
CA ASN A 132 28.85 0.35 -13.93
C ASN A 132 28.13 1.68 -14.25
N ALA A 133 27.01 1.63 -14.98
CA ALA A 133 26.19 2.79 -15.24
C ALA A 133 25.71 3.44 -13.92
N ASP A 134 25.53 4.76 -13.96
CA ASP A 134 25.03 5.51 -12.80
C ASP A 134 23.64 5.00 -12.37
N GLU A 135 23.57 4.58 -11.12
CA GLU A 135 22.39 3.92 -10.55
C GLU A 135 21.16 4.84 -10.54
N GLY A 136 21.36 6.14 -10.32
CA GLY A 136 20.26 7.10 -10.35
C GLY A 136 19.68 7.28 -11.74
N THR A 137 20.54 7.41 -12.74
CA THR A 137 20.15 7.50 -14.15
C THR A 137 19.41 6.24 -14.60
N VAL A 138 19.92 5.06 -14.24
CA VAL A 138 19.28 3.77 -14.54
C VAL A 138 17.92 3.67 -13.83
N PHE A 139 17.82 4.07 -12.56
CA PHE A 139 16.58 4.02 -11.80
C PHE A 139 15.51 4.93 -12.42
N GLU A 140 15.85 6.18 -12.73
CA GLU A 140 14.91 7.13 -13.33
C GLU A 140 14.39 6.62 -14.68
N ARG A 141 15.29 6.16 -15.55
CA ARG A 141 14.93 5.60 -16.86
C ARG A 141 14.03 4.37 -16.72
N LEU A 142 14.37 3.45 -15.81
CA LEU A 142 13.54 2.28 -15.53
C LEU A 142 12.16 2.69 -14.99
N SER A 143 12.10 3.70 -14.13
CA SER A 143 10.84 4.20 -13.60
C SER A 143 9.96 4.78 -14.70
N GLU A 144 10.52 5.52 -15.66
CA GLU A 144 9.77 6.09 -16.79
C GLU A 144 9.23 5.00 -17.70
N LEU A 145 10.08 4.05 -18.09
CA LEU A 145 9.71 2.93 -18.98
C LEU A 145 8.65 2.01 -18.37
N THR A 146 8.55 1.94 -17.05
CA THR A 146 7.63 1.04 -16.35
C THR A 146 6.37 1.72 -15.85
N GLY A 147 6.20 3.04 -16.05
CA GLY A 147 5.05 3.80 -15.55
C GLY A 147 5.15 4.10 -14.04
N ARG A 148 6.36 4.39 -13.57
CA ARG A 148 6.73 4.74 -12.19
C ARG A 148 6.28 3.71 -11.16
N LYS A 149 6.46 2.44 -11.50
CA LYS A 149 6.18 1.30 -10.63
C LYS A 149 7.28 1.13 -9.59
N TYR A 150 7.17 1.90 -8.50
CA TYR A 150 8.21 1.99 -7.48
C TYR A 150 8.62 0.63 -6.90
N THR A 151 7.63 -0.22 -6.60
CA THR A 151 7.86 -1.57 -6.07
C THR A 151 8.69 -2.43 -7.02
N LEU A 152 8.44 -2.33 -8.33
CA LEU A 152 9.19 -3.03 -9.38
C LEU A 152 10.65 -2.55 -9.43
N SER A 153 10.89 -1.24 -9.51
CA SER A 153 12.25 -0.70 -9.57
C SER A 153 13.05 -1.07 -8.31
N ALA A 154 12.44 -0.92 -7.12
CA ALA A 154 13.08 -1.29 -5.86
C ALA A 154 13.42 -2.79 -5.79
N TYR A 155 12.51 -3.65 -6.26
CA TYR A 155 12.76 -5.10 -6.32
C TYR A 155 13.95 -5.44 -7.23
N LEU A 156 14.06 -4.83 -8.40
CA LEU A 156 15.18 -5.08 -9.33
C LEU A 156 16.52 -4.61 -8.74
N PHE A 157 16.53 -3.49 -8.03
CA PHE A 157 17.72 -3.03 -7.30
C PHE A 157 18.07 -3.95 -6.11
N PHE A 158 17.07 -4.47 -5.40
CA PHE A 158 17.30 -5.51 -4.38
C PHE A 158 17.93 -6.78 -4.97
N LEU A 159 17.53 -7.17 -6.19
CA LEU A 159 18.23 -8.25 -6.90
C LEU A 159 19.68 -7.87 -7.22
N LYS A 160 19.96 -6.63 -7.64
CA LYS A 160 21.32 -6.16 -7.91
C LYS A 160 22.23 -6.29 -6.69
N ASP A 161 21.83 -5.73 -5.54
CA ASP A 161 22.64 -5.79 -4.31
C ASP A 161 21.78 -5.74 -3.03
N ILE A 162 21.68 -6.90 -2.37
CA ILE A 162 20.94 -7.06 -1.10
C ILE A 162 21.55 -6.28 0.06
N ASN A 163 22.81 -5.84 -0.03
CA ASN A 163 23.45 -5.10 1.06
C ASN A 163 23.21 -3.59 0.95
N ARG A 164 22.75 -3.10 -0.21
CA ARG A 164 22.57 -1.67 -0.50
C ARG A 164 21.12 -1.28 -0.77
N PHE A 165 20.32 -2.20 -1.30
CA PHE A 165 19.01 -1.88 -1.85
C PHE A 165 17.93 -2.82 -1.34
N MET A 166 16.86 -2.24 -0.79
CA MET A 166 15.74 -2.98 -0.23
C MET A 166 14.46 -2.84 -1.07
N PRO A 167 13.64 -3.89 -1.16
CA PRO A 167 12.32 -3.75 -1.77
C PRO A 167 11.47 -2.78 -0.93
N ILE A 168 10.44 -2.21 -1.56
CA ILE A 168 9.57 -1.23 -0.89
C ILE A 168 8.11 -1.61 -1.04
N GLN A 169 7.33 -1.37 0.01
CA GLN A 169 5.87 -1.40 -0.04
C GLN A 169 5.31 -0.08 0.53
N PRO A 170 5.01 0.91 -0.32
CA PRO A 170 4.83 2.30 0.13
C PRO A 170 3.84 2.49 1.27
N THR A 171 2.60 1.99 1.13
CA THR A 171 1.56 2.14 2.15
C THR A 171 1.91 1.50 3.50
N GLY A 172 2.66 0.40 3.48
CA GLY A 172 3.09 -0.30 4.70
C GLY A 172 4.22 0.43 5.39
N PHE A 173 5.26 0.79 4.63
CA PHE A 173 6.45 1.44 5.14
C PHE A 173 6.17 2.85 5.65
N ASP A 174 5.38 3.64 4.93
CA ASP A 174 5.02 4.99 5.37
C ASP A 174 4.27 4.96 6.71
N ARG A 175 3.44 3.93 6.95
CA ARG A 175 2.77 3.73 8.25
C ARG A 175 3.78 3.45 9.37
N ALA A 176 4.77 2.59 9.12
CA ALA A 176 5.79 2.30 10.12
C ALA A 176 6.69 3.51 10.39
N PHE A 177 7.11 4.24 9.35
CA PHE A 177 7.90 5.46 9.48
C PHE A 177 7.17 6.50 10.34
N TYR A 178 5.87 6.69 10.11
CA TYR A 178 5.06 7.54 10.98
C TYR A 178 5.09 7.09 12.45
N GLN A 179 4.96 5.79 12.73
CA GLN A 179 5.04 5.27 14.11
C GLN A 179 6.43 5.39 14.74
N LEU A 180 7.47 5.46 13.91
CA LEU A 180 8.85 5.69 14.32
C LEU A 180 9.18 7.19 14.45
N GLY A 181 8.24 8.09 14.17
CA GLY A 181 8.46 9.53 14.15
C GLY A 181 9.34 10.00 13.00
N ILE A 182 9.47 9.22 11.93
CA ILE A 182 10.28 9.53 10.76
C ILE A 182 9.40 10.28 9.74
N ASP A 183 9.71 11.55 9.50
CA ASP A 183 9.06 12.35 8.47
C ASP A 183 9.61 12.00 7.07
N PHE A 184 9.02 10.96 6.48
CA PHE A 184 9.38 10.49 5.15
C PHE A 184 8.21 9.73 4.51
N THR A 185 7.95 9.99 3.23
CA THR A 185 6.85 9.39 2.47
C THR A 185 7.35 8.82 1.15
N THR A 186 6.98 7.58 0.88
CA THR A 186 7.34 6.85 -0.34
C THR A 186 6.15 6.71 -1.29
N LEU A 187 4.93 6.83 -0.77
CA LEU A 187 3.71 6.83 -1.57
C LEU A 187 3.75 7.94 -2.62
N ARG A 188 3.57 7.56 -3.90
CA ARG A 188 3.59 8.44 -5.08
C ARG A 188 4.91 9.22 -5.29
N ASN A 189 5.98 8.91 -4.57
CA ASN A 189 7.29 9.54 -4.69
C ASN A 189 8.32 8.60 -5.35
N CYS A 190 7.99 8.00 -6.50
CA CYS A 190 8.90 7.13 -7.24
C CYS A 190 9.99 7.95 -7.95
N SER A 191 11.13 8.10 -7.31
CA SER A 191 12.36 8.71 -7.84
C SER A 191 13.60 8.08 -7.21
N TRP A 192 14.75 8.24 -7.85
CA TRP A 192 16.03 7.78 -7.31
C TRP A 192 16.32 8.44 -5.96
N GLU A 193 16.13 9.74 -5.84
CA GLU A 193 16.43 10.47 -4.60
C GLU A 193 15.57 10.00 -3.43
N ASN A 194 14.28 9.72 -3.67
CA ASN A 194 13.41 9.13 -2.64
C ASN A 194 13.88 7.71 -2.28
N TYR A 195 14.25 6.90 -3.28
CA TYR A 195 14.69 5.51 -3.05
C TYR A 195 16.02 5.42 -2.30
N ARG A 196 16.97 6.28 -2.65
CA ARG A 196 18.23 6.43 -1.93
C ARG A 196 17.97 6.79 -0.47
N ARG A 197 17.13 7.81 -0.22
CA ARG A 197 16.75 8.24 1.13
C ARG A 197 16.03 7.14 1.92
N PHE A 198 15.19 6.34 1.27
CA PHE A 198 14.55 5.17 1.87
C PHE A 198 15.60 4.16 2.38
N ASN A 199 16.60 3.82 1.56
CA ASN A 199 17.66 2.90 1.95
C ASN A 199 18.57 3.49 3.04
N ASP A 200 18.85 4.80 2.99
CA ASP A 200 19.60 5.51 4.04
C ASP A 200 18.87 5.46 5.39
N ILE A 201 17.55 5.64 5.40
CA ILE A 201 16.71 5.51 6.60
C ILE A 201 16.76 4.08 7.16
N LEU A 202 16.69 3.07 6.29
CA LEU A 202 16.84 1.67 6.72
C LEU A 202 18.24 1.40 7.29
N GLY A 203 19.28 2.04 6.76
CA GLY A 203 20.64 1.99 7.32
C GLY A 203 20.73 2.59 8.73
N GLN A 204 20.02 3.69 9.00
CA GLN A 204 19.94 4.28 10.34
C GLN A 204 19.15 3.39 11.31
N ILE A 205 18.02 2.83 10.85
CA ILE A 205 17.24 1.85 11.63
C ILE A 205 18.07 0.61 11.95
N ARG A 206 18.90 0.13 11.00
CA ARG A 206 19.81 -1.00 11.20
C ARG A 206 20.77 -0.75 12.37
N LEU A 207 21.40 0.42 12.39
CA LEU A 207 22.31 0.83 13.47
C LEU A 207 21.59 0.94 14.81
N ALA A 208 20.40 1.55 14.83
CA ALA A 208 19.62 1.70 16.04
C ALA A 208 19.09 0.36 16.58
N LEU A 209 18.69 -0.57 15.70
CA LEU A 209 18.34 -1.94 16.07
C LEU A 209 19.52 -2.69 16.68
N GLU A 210 20.72 -2.53 16.12
CA GLU A 210 21.93 -3.16 16.62
C GLU A 210 22.22 -2.72 18.07
N ASP A 211 22.12 -1.42 18.34
CA ASP A 211 22.32 -0.82 19.66
C ASP A 211 21.21 -1.22 20.66
N GLU A 212 19.95 -0.93 20.34
CA GLU A 212 18.83 -1.12 21.28
C GLU A 212 18.51 -2.60 21.57
N ALA A 213 18.73 -3.49 20.60
CA ALA A 213 18.50 -4.93 20.79
C ALA A 213 19.75 -5.68 21.26
N GLY A 214 20.91 -5.02 21.36
CA GLY A 214 22.20 -5.66 21.69
C GLY A 214 22.60 -6.76 20.69
N LEU A 215 22.15 -6.62 19.43
CA LEU A 215 22.42 -7.60 18.38
C LEU A 215 23.78 -7.33 17.75
N LYS A 216 24.33 -8.32 17.05
CA LYS A 216 25.54 -8.17 16.25
C LYS A 216 25.25 -8.58 14.82
N ASN A 217 25.95 -7.98 13.86
CA ASN A 217 25.85 -8.33 12.44
C ASN A 217 24.45 -8.10 11.85
N VAL A 218 23.75 -7.06 12.33
CA VAL A 218 22.42 -6.70 11.79
C VAL A 218 22.60 -6.20 10.36
N ARG A 219 22.00 -6.88 9.38
CA ARG A 219 22.08 -6.52 7.96
C ARG A 219 20.93 -5.59 7.58
N LEU A 220 21.06 -4.92 6.43
CA LEU A 220 20.02 -4.02 5.91
C LEU A 220 18.68 -4.76 5.69
N VAL A 221 18.73 -6.01 5.22
CA VAL A 221 17.54 -6.86 5.07
C VAL A 221 16.86 -7.17 6.40
N ASP A 222 17.60 -7.21 7.50
CA ASP A 222 17.04 -7.47 8.82
C ASP A 222 16.31 -6.21 9.35
N ALA A 223 16.82 -5.01 9.08
CA ALA A 223 16.12 -3.75 9.35
C ALA A 223 14.82 -3.61 8.53
N HIS A 224 14.86 -3.93 7.25
CA HIS A 224 13.66 -4.01 6.41
C HIS A 224 12.64 -5.03 6.96
N SER A 225 13.13 -6.16 7.48
CA SER A 225 12.30 -7.22 8.07
C SER A 225 11.65 -6.80 9.39
N PHE A 226 12.36 -6.06 10.23
CA PHE A 226 11.79 -5.40 11.40
C PHE A 226 10.63 -4.47 11.03
N ILE A 227 10.82 -3.57 10.05
CA ILE A 227 9.78 -2.63 9.62
C ILE A 227 8.54 -3.37 9.11
N TRP A 228 8.73 -4.42 8.34
CA TRP A 228 7.63 -5.24 7.84
C TRP A 228 6.87 -5.95 8.97
N ALA A 229 7.59 -6.58 9.90
CA ALA A 229 7.01 -7.25 11.05
C ALA A 229 6.24 -6.25 11.93
N PHE A 230 6.84 -5.09 12.20
CA PHE A 230 6.20 -4.03 12.98
C PHE A 230 4.91 -3.53 12.31
N THR A 231 4.95 -3.25 11.02
CA THR A 231 3.75 -2.88 10.23
C THR A 231 2.67 -3.95 10.30
N THR A 232 3.05 -5.23 10.22
CA THR A 232 2.12 -6.36 10.24
C THR A 232 1.48 -6.52 11.60
N LEU A 233 2.24 -6.39 12.68
CA LEU A 233 1.74 -6.42 14.05
C LEU A 233 0.83 -5.22 14.35
N LEU A 234 1.20 -4.02 13.88
CA LEU A 234 0.36 -2.82 14.00
C LEU A 234 -1.00 -2.98 13.31
N LYS A 235 -1.09 -3.75 12.22
CA LYS A 235 -2.37 -4.07 11.55
C LYS A 235 -3.22 -5.09 12.31
N ARG A 236 -2.60 -5.87 13.21
CA ARG A 236 -3.26 -6.96 13.95
C ARG A 236 -3.65 -6.58 15.37
N LEU A 237 -3.23 -5.42 15.84
CA LEU A 237 -3.75 -4.85 17.08
C LEU A 237 -5.28 -4.68 16.98
N PRO A 238 -6.07 -5.19 17.93
CA PRO A 238 -7.42 -4.68 18.11
C PRO A 238 -7.30 -3.18 18.36
N ALA A 239 -8.13 -2.38 17.71
CA ALA A 239 -8.03 -0.93 17.81
C ALA A 239 -8.47 -0.49 19.21
N GLY A 240 -7.55 -0.49 20.18
CA GLY A 240 -7.87 -0.19 21.57
C GLY A 240 -6.71 -0.33 22.57
N THR A 241 -5.60 -0.98 22.24
CA THR A 241 -4.42 -0.97 23.13
C THR A 241 -3.58 0.29 22.90
N GLU A 242 -4.08 1.42 23.36
CA GLU A 242 -3.20 2.49 23.83
C GLU A 242 -2.61 2.05 25.17
N THR A 243 -1.29 1.89 25.24
CA THR A 243 -0.58 1.99 26.53
C THR A 243 0.47 3.07 26.41
N THR A 244 0.05 4.27 26.83
CA THR A 244 0.83 5.34 27.45
C THR A 244 2.29 5.48 27.02
N THR A 245 2.56 6.45 26.14
CA THR A 245 3.88 7.09 26.06
C THR A 245 3.92 8.28 27.05
N PRO A 246 5.05 8.55 27.72
CA PRO A 246 5.16 9.69 28.63
C PRO A 246 5.00 11.01 27.89
N LYS A 247 4.16 11.88 28.44
CA LYS A 247 3.86 13.23 27.94
C LYS A 247 5.14 14.07 27.81
N GLY A 248 5.44 14.50 26.59
CA GLY A 248 6.27 15.66 26.26
C GLY A 248 5.45 16.61 25.37
N ARG A 249 5.33 17.87 25.79
CA ARG A 249 4.36 18.87 25.31
C ARG A 249 4.49 19.22 23.81
N GLY A 250 3.36 19.15 23.11
CA GLY A 250 3.10 19.74 21.81
C GLY A 250 1.71 19.33 21.35
N GLU A 251 0.77 20.28 21.27
CA GLU A 251 -0.63 20.05 20.91
C GLU A 251 -0.77 19.37 19.54
N GLY A 252 -1.00 18.05 19.54
CA GLY A 252 -1.35 17.25 18.38
C GLY A 252 -2.64 16.50 18.65
N ARG A 253 -3.72 16.92 17.98
CA ARG A 253 -5.09 16.41 18.11
C ARG A 253 -5.11 14.88 17.93
N ILE A 254 -5.55 14.15 18.95
CA ILE A 254 -5.88 12.72 18.85
C ILE A 254 -7.09 12.60 17.92
N LEU A 255 -6.89 12.04 16.72
CA LEU A 255 -7.95 11.82 15.73
C LEU A 255 -8.75 10.56 16.12
N GLY A 256 -10.04 10.73 16.44
CA GLY A 256 -10.96 9.63 16.77
C GLY A 256 -11.28 8.71 15.58
N GLY A 257 -12.05 7.66 15.83
CA GLY A 257 -12.41 6.68 14.79
C GLY A 257 -13.19 7.28 13.62
N ARG A 258 -13.95 8.35 13.88
CA ARG A 258 -14.67 9.12 12.89
C ARG A 258 -13.72 9.88 11.95
N GLU A 259 -12.69 10.51 12.50
CA GLU A 259 -11.68 11.26 11.75
C GLU A 259 -10.77 10.35 10.91
N ARG A 260 -10.45 9.16 11.43
CA ARG A 260 -9.76 8.11 10.64
C ARG A 260 -10.61 7.66 9.45
N SER A 261 -11.92 7.56 9.64
CA SER A 261 -12.84 7.19 8.57
C SER A 261 -12.94 8.27 7.50
N ILE A 262 -12.98 9.55 7.89
CA ILE A 262 -12.94 10.69 6.95
C ILE A 262 -11.66 10.67 6.11
N THR A 263 -10.50 10.44 6.74
CA THR A 263 -9.21 10.34 6.05
C THR A 263 -9.22 9.22 5.00
N THR A 264 -9.71 8.02 5.36
CA THR A 264 -9.83 6.91 4.41
C THR A 264 -10.75 7.25 3.24
N MET A 265 -11.89 7.90 3.50
CA MET A 265 -12.81 8.31 2.43
C MET A 265 -12.19 9.33 1.48
N ARG A 266 -11.46 10.34 1.99
CA ARG A 266 -10.71 11.29 1.16
C ARG A 266 -9.73 10.57 0.24
N LEU A 267 -8.94 9.64 0.79
CA LEU A 267 -7.96 8.88 0.00
C LEU A 267 -8.63 8.06 -1.12
N ASN A 268 -9.81 7.48 -0.86
CA ASN A 268 -10.57 6.77 -1.88
C ASN A 268 -11.04 7.70 -3.01
N ILE A 269 -11.60 8.87 -2.69
CA ILE A 269 -12.02 9.87 -3.69
C ILE A 269 -10.83 10.30 -4.57
N LEU A 270 -9.70 10.64 -3.95
CA LEU A 270 -8.50 11.08 -4.66
C LEU A 270 -7.94 9.97 -5.57
N ASN A 271 -8.01 8.70 -5.13
CA ASN A 271 -7.61 7.57 -5.97
C ASN A 271 -8.56 7.40 -7.17
N THR A 272 -9.88 7.50 -6.98
CA THR A 272 -10.87 7.37 -8.06
C THR A 272 -10.72 8.46 -9.12
N VAL A 273 -10.57 9.73 -8.72
CA VAL A 273 -10.37 10.83 -9.67
C VAL A 273 -9.08 10.66 -10.48
N ASN A 274 -8.00 10.22 -9.85
CA ASN A 274 -6.74 9.97 -10.55
C ASN A 274 -6.82 8.80 -11.54
N GLN A 275 -7.59 7.75 -11.22
CA GLN A 275 -7.83 6.65 -12.14
C GLN A 275 -8.66 7.07 -13.36
N SER A 276 -9.66 7.94 -13.18
CA SER A 276 -10.47 8.49 -14.27
C SER A 276 -9.68 9.44 -15.18
N ARG A 277 -8.70 10.18 -14.64
CA ARG A 277 -7.81 11.07 -15.42
C ARG A 277 -6.77 10.33 -16.27
N GLY A 278 -6.62 9.01 -16.09
CA GLY A 278 -5.67 8.18 -16.83
C GLY A 278 -6.08 7.87 -18.28
N GLN A 279 -7.23 8.34 -18.75
CA GLN A 279 -7.64 8.27 -20.16
C GLN A 279 -7.45 9.65 -20.83
N ILE A 280 -6.43 9.72 -21.71
CA ILE A 280 -6.09 10.77 -22.72
C ILE A 280 -5.03 11.86 -22.32
N VAL A 281 -3.80 11.56 -22.77
CA VAL A 281 -2.67 12.32 -23.39
C VAL A 281 -2.46 13.85 -23.21
N THR A 282 -1.23 14.17 -22.76
CA THR A 282 -0.32 15.33 -23.03
C THR A 282 -0.53 16.75 -22.49
N ARG A 283 0.61 17.23 -21.96
CA ARG A 283 1.17 18.60 -21.89
C ARG A 283 0.73 19.52 -20.74
N ASN A 284 1.74 19.86 -19.93
CA ASN A 284 1.95 21.11 -19.18
C ASN A 284 0.70 21.99 -18.99
N VAL A 285 -0.06 21.72 -17.93
CA VAL A 285 -0.93 22.72 -17.32
C VAL A 285 -0.75 22.57 -15.81
N GLN A 286 -0.39 23.66 -15.13
CA GLN A 286 -0.57 23.80 -13.68
C GLN A 286 -1.96 23.26 -13.32
N MET A 287 -2.02 22.13 -12.61
CA MET A 287 -3.29 21.44 -12.37
C MET A 287 -4.22 22.32 -11.54
N LYS A 288 -5.19 22.97 -12.22
CA LYS A 288 -6.37 23.53 -11.57
C LYS A 288 -7.29 22.37 -11.17
N VAL A 289 -7.70 22.37 -9.91
CA VAL A 289 -8.61 21.43 -9.25
C VAL A 289 -10.04 21.66 -9.76
N LYS A 290 -10.31 21.44 -11.06
CA LYS A 290 -11.65 21.64 -11.64
C LYS A 290 -12.55 20.40 -11.55
N ASP A 291 -11.97 19.19 -11.48
CA ASP A 291 -12.75 17.93 -11.52
C ASP A 291 -13.09 17.36 -10.13
N LEU A 292 -12.62 17.99 -9.05
CA LEU A 292 -12.86 17.59 -7.66
C LEU A 292 -13.79 18.57 -6.92
N GLY A 293 -14.25 19.66 -7.53
CA GLY A 293 -15.20 20.61 -6.92
C GLY A 293 -14.81 21.21 -5.55
N PHE A 294 -13.59 20.98 -5.05
CA PHE A 294 -13.08 21.41 -3.75
C PHE A 294 -11.74 22.11 -3.93
N ASP A 295 -11.48 23.16 -3.14
CA ASP A 295 -10.28 23.97 -3.27
C ASP A 295 -9.00 23.25 -2.79
N ASN A 296 -9.13 22.32 -1.83
CA ASN A 296 -8.03 21.52 -1.28
C ASN A 296 -8.54 20.31 -0.46
N ASP A 297 -7.61 19.46 -0.01
CA ASP A 297 -7.88 18.26 0.80
C ASP A 297 -8.59 18.58 2.13
N GLN A 298 -8.26 19.71 2.76
CA GLN A 298 -8.88 20.13 4.02
C GLN A 298 -10.36 20.52 3.82
N ALA A 299 -10.69 21.16 2.69
CA ALA A 299 -12.06 21.48 2.31
C ALA A 299 -12.89 20.22 2.06
N LEU A 300 -12.30 19.18 1.46
CA LEU A 300 -12.93 17.88 1.29
C LEU A 300 -13.14 17.14 2.63
N ASP A 301 -12.15 17.13 3.52
CA ASP A 301 -12.28 16.55 4.86
C ASP A 301 -13.38 17.25 5.68
N ALA A 302 -13.41 18.59 5.65
CA ALA A 302 -14.44 19.39 6.29
C ALA A 302 -15.83 19.09 5.72
N TYR A 303 -15.94 18.95 4.40
CA TYR A 303 -17.19 18.63 3.72
C TYR A 303 -17.71 17.23 4.07
N LEU A 304 -16.85 16.20 4.06
CA LEU A 304 -17.21 14.83 4.46
C LEU A 304 -17.63 14.79 5.93
N SER A 305 -16.90 15.47 6.80
CA SER A 305 -17.24 15.57 8.22
C SER A 305 -18.61 16.22 8.45
N ALA A 306 -18.90 17.32 7.73
CA ALA A 306 -20.19 18.00 7.78
C ALA A 306 -21.33 17.10 7.27
N ARG A 307 -21.11 16.35 6.19
CA ARG A 307 -22.10 15.41 5.65
C ARG A 307 -22.44 14.30 6.62
N MET A 308 -21.44 13.66 7.21
CA MET A 308 -21.64 12.64 8.23
C MET A 308 -22.41 13.20 9.44
N LYS A 309 -22.10 14.43 9.86
CA LYS A 309 -22.81 15.10 10.96
C LYS A 309 -24.28 15.35 10.63
N ILE A 310 -24.58 15.88 9.45
CA ILE A 310 -25.96 16.13 8.99
C ILE A 310 -26.76 14.83 8.87
N GLN A 311 -26.12 13.74 8.44
CA GLN A 311 -26.72 12.42 8.33
C GLN A 311 -26.85 11.69 9.69
N GLY A 312 -26.43 12.31 10.80
CA GLY A 312 -26.43 11.68 12.13
C GLY A 312 -25.55 10.43 12.19
N ASP A 313 -24.42 10.45 11.46
CA ASP A 313 -23.48 9.32 11.35
C ASP A 313 -24.15 8.01 10.90
N ARG A 314 -25.12 8.12 9.98
CA ARG A 314 -25.83 7.00 9.35
C ARG A 314 -25.66 7.00 7.84
N CYS A 315 -25.77 5.81 7.24
CA CYS A 315 -25.77 5.59 5.80
C CYS A 315 -26.90 6.35 5.11
N ALA A 316 -26.57 7.17 4.12
CA ALA A 316 -27.57 7.95 3.38
C ALA A 316 -28.58 7.07 2.61
N LEU A 317 -28.18 5.87 2.16
CA LEU A 317 -29.06 4.96 1.42
C LEU A 317 -29.89 4.06 2.35
N THR A 318 -29.27 3.55 3.42
CA THR A 318 -29.86 2.48 4.23
C THR A 318 -30.32 2.92 5.62
N GLY A 319 -29.90 4.10 6.10
CA GLY A 319 -30.19 4.57 7.47
C GLY A 319 -29.45 3.83 8.59
N ILE A 320 -28.66 2.80 8.24
CA ILE A 320 -27.89 2.00 9.19
C ILE A 320 -26.79 2.88 9.82
N PRO A 321 -26.57 2.81 11.15
CA PRO A 321 -25.45 3.49 11.80
C PRO A 321 -24.11 3.09 11.19
N PHE A 322 -23.23 4.06 11.00
CA PHE A 322 -21.86 3.74 10.61
C PHE A 322 -21.12 3.06 11.75
N HIS A 323 -20.32 2.07 11.38
CA HIS A 323 -19.18 1.71 12.19
C HIS A 323 -18.00 2.60 11.81
N PHE A 324 -17.09 2.81 12.75
CA PHE A 324 -15.93 3.68 12.52
C PHE A 324 -14.62 2.93 12.53
N HIS A 325 -13.69 3.41 11.72
CA HIS A 325 -12.34 2.86 11.68
C HIS A 325 -11.70 2.95 13.06
N GLY A 326 -11.34 1.78 13.58
CA GLY A 326 -10.72 1.64 14.88
C GLY A 326 -11.68 1.45 16.05
N ASP A 327 -12.95 1.13 15.78
CA ASP A 327 -13.80 0.37 16.70
C ASP A 327 -13.54 -1.14 16.48
N PRO A 328 -13.19 -1.93 17.52
CA PRO A 328 -12.92 -3.37 17.42
C PRO A 328 -14.12 -4.20 16.92
N GLU A 329 -15.35 -3.78 17.20
CA GLU A 329 -16.58 -4.47 16.78
C GLU A 329 -17.09 -3.95 15.43
N ALA A 330 -16.30 -3.09 14.77
CA ALA A 330 -16.66 -2.53 13.48
C ALA A 330 -16.69 -3.60 12.38
N ASP A 331 -17.89 -4.03 12.01
CA ASP A 331 -18.12 -4.65 10.71
C ASP A 331 -17.60 -3.75 9.56
N ARG A 332 -16.64 -4.27 8.79
CA ARG A 332 -16.05 -3.60 7.64
C ARG A 332 -17.09 -3.14 6.62
N PHE A 333 -18.19 -3.88 6.48
CA PHE A 333 -19.24 -3.60 5.52
C PHE A 333 -20.04 -2.35 5.92
N LEU A 334 -20.09 -2.04 7.22
CA LEU A 334 -20.79 -0.90 7.80
C LEU A 334 -19.90 0.35 7.95
N LEU A 335 -18.62 0.27 7.58
CA LEU A 335 -17.73 1.43 7.52
C LEU A 335 -18.24 2.46 6.49
N PRO A 336 -18.04 3.76 6.72
CA PRO A 336 -18.47 4.79 5.78
C PRO A 336 -17.60 4.76 4.51
N SER A 337 -18.24 5.05 3.39
CA SER A 337 -17.68 5.06 2.05
C SER A 337 -18.30 6.22 1.25
N PRO A 338 -17.51 6.96 0.47
CA PRO A 338 -18.03 8.05 -0.35
C PRO A 338 -18.67 7.48 -1.63
N ASP A 339 -19.93 7.82 -1.86
CA ASP A 339 -20.69 7.48 -3.06
C ASP A 339 -21.08 8.75 -3.82
N ARG A 340 -21.14 8.65 -5.14
CA ARG A 340 -21.62 9.74 -6.00
C ARG A 340 -23.12 9.58 -6.19
N ILE A 341 -23.87 10.64 -5.92
CA ILE A 341 -25.33 10.66 -6.10
C ILE A 341 -25.63 10.47 -7.60
N ASP A 342 -25.01 11.30 -8.44
CA ASP A 342 -24.89 11.08 -9.87
C ASP A 342 -23.52 10.46 -10.19
N SER A 343 -23.54 9.18 -10.54
CA SER A 343 -22.36 8.40 -10.94
C SER A 343 -21.66 8.92 -12.21
N ASN A 344 -22.36 9.70 -13.04
CA ASN A 344 -21.79 10.36 -14.22
C ASN A 344 -21.14 11.71 -13.89
N GLY A 345 -21.44 12.27 -12.70
CA GLY A 345 -20.88 13.52 -12.23
C GLY A 345 -19.53 13.38 -11.51
N HIS A 346 -18.95 14.53 -11.19
CA HIS A 346 -17.70 14.65 -10.44
C HIS A 346 -17.93 14.54 -8.93
N TYR A 347 -16.87 14.22 -8.19
CA TYR A 347 -16.87 14.41 -6.74
C TYR A 347 -16.86 15.91 -6.47
N ALA A 348 -18.03 16.47 -6.14
CA ALA A 348 -18.20 17.91 -5.94
C ALA A 348 -19.21 18.16 -4.80
N PRO A 349 -19.22 19.36 -4.19
CA PRO A 349 -20.28 19.78 -3.30
C PRO A 349 -21.65 19.55 -3.94
N GLY A 350 -22.53 18.86 -3.22
CA GLY A 350 -23.87 18.50 -3.69
C GLY A 350 -23.98 17.16 -4.43
N ASN A 351 -22.88 16.59 -4.93
CA ASN A 351 -22.89 15.29 -5.63
C ASN A 351 -22.27 14.12 -4.84
N ILE A 352 -21.89 14.34 -3.59
CA ILE A 352 -21.30 13.32 -2.71
C ILE A 352 -22.26 13.03 -1.56
N GLN A 353 -22.51 11.75 -1.34
CA GLN A 353 -23.17 11.20 -0.15
C GLN A 353 -22.25 10.21 0.57
N VAL A 354 -22.45 10.03 1.87
CA VAL A 354 -21.70 9.02 2.65
C VAL A 354 -22.62 7.83 2.93
N VAL A 355 -22.17 6.63 2.56
CA VAL A 355 -22.95 5.39 2.63
C VAL A 355 -22.11 4.26 3.24
N CYS A 356 -22.71 3.15 3.67
CA CYS A 356 -21.95 1.99 4.11
C CYS A 356 -21.18 1.36 2.93
N GLN A 357 -20.01 0.76 3.19
CA GLN A 357 -19.20 0.11 2.15
C GLN A 357 -19.99 -0.93 1.36
N PHE A 358 -20.83 -1.74 2.01
CA PHE A 358 -21.65 -2.72 1.28
C PHE A 358 -22.67 -2.06 0.35
N ALA A 359 -23.31 -0.98 0.81
CA ALA A 359 -24.31 -0.27 0.00
C ALA A 359 -23.68 0.39 -1.23
N ASN A 360 -22.47 0.97 -1.08
CA ASN A 360 -21.69 1.47 -2.22
C ASN A 360 -21.30 0.33 -3.19
N PHE A 361 -20.88 -0.80 -2.63
CA PHE A 361 -20.52 -1.98 -3.41
C PHE A 361 -21.71 -2.60 -4.16
N TRP A 362 -22.92 -2.56 -3.61
CA TRP A 362 -24.14 -3.02 -4.29
C TRP A 362 -24.62 -2.03 -5.35
N LYS A 363 -24.57 -0.73 -5.06
CA LYS A 363 -24.98 0.32 -5.99
C LYS A 363 -24.09 0.36 -7.23
N ARG A 364 -22.77 0.25 -7.10
CA ARG A 364 -21.80 0.36 -8.21
C ARG A 364 -22.12 1.55 -9.14
N ASP A 365 -22.45 1.30 -10.40
CA ASP A 365 -22.82 2.27 -11.43
C ASP A 365 -24.34 2.40 -11.63
N MET A 366 -25.16 1.69 -10.84
CA MET A 366 -26.62 1.78 -10.87
C MET A 366 -27.10 3.20 -10.53
N LYS A 367 -28.14 3.64 -11.23
CA LYS A 367 -28.82 4.91 -10.94
C LYS A 367 -29.40 4.89 -9.53
N HIS A 368 -29.27 6.01 -8.83
CA HIS A 368 -29.70 6.16 -7.44
C HIS A 368 -31.19 5.78 -7.24
N GLU A 369 -32.09 6.28 -8.09
CA GLU A 369 -33.53 5.99 -8.01
C GLU A 369 -33.84 4.49 -8.13
N GLU A 370 -33.17 3.80 -9.06
CA GLU A 370 -33.36 2.37 -9.28
C GLU A 370 -32.84 1.55 -8.09
N PHE A 371 -31.69 1.95 -7.53
CA PHE A 371 -31.18 1.31 -6.31
C PHE A 371 -32.14 1.48 -5.13
N MET A 372 -32.71 2.67 -4.95
CA MET A 372 -33.69 2.93 -3.89
C MET A 372 -34.99 2.14 -4.09
N ARG A 373 -35.44 1.96 -5.35
CA ARG A 373 -36.58 1.10 -5.69
C ARG A 373 -36.33 -0.35 -5.25
N LEU A 374 -35.18 -0.92 -5.60
CA LEU A 374 -34.81 -2.30 -5.23
C LEU A 374 -34.63 -2.46 -3.72
N LEU A 375 -34.00 -1.49 -3.05
CA LEU A 375 -33.83 -1.49 -1.60
C LEU A 375 -35.17 -1.45 -0.87
N THR A 376 -36.16 -0.75 -1.43
CA THR A 376 -37.53 -0.71 -0.89
C THR A 376 -38.22 -2.08 -1.02
N LEU A 377 -38.03 -2.79 -2.13
CA LEU A 377 -38.55 -4.15 -2.29
C LEU A 377 -37.95 -5.12 -1.27
N VAL A 378 -36.63 -5.06 -1.04
CA VAL A 378 -35.94 -5.90 -0.05
C VAL A 378 -36.47 -5.65 1.37
N ARG A 379 -36.68 -4.38 1.73
CA ARG A 379 -37.25 -4.01 3.04
C ARG A 379 -38.70 -4.44 3.20
N ASN A 380 -39.48 -4.41 2.12
CA ASN A 380 -40.89 -4.79 2.15
C ASN A 380 -41.09 -6.32 2.15
N GLU A 381 -40.17 -7.11 1.59
CA GLU A 381 -40.19 -8.58 1.74
C GLU A 381 -40.00 -9.02 3.20
N GLU A 382 -39.25 -8.27 4.01
CA GLU A 382 -39.14 -8.53 5.46
C GLU A 382 -40.46 -8.23 6.19
N ALA A 383 -41.17 -7.16 5.82
CA ALA A 383 -42.46 -6.81 6.42
C ALA A 383 -43.55 -7.86 6.14
N VAL A 384 -43.59 -8.40 4.91
CA VAL A 384 -44.54 -9.48 4.55
C VAL A 384 -44.22 -10.79 5.27
N LYS A 385 -42.94 -11.10 5.51
CA LYS A 385 -42.52 -12.28 6.25
C LYS A 385 -42.75 -12.16 7.76
N SER A 386 -42.64 -10.96 8.35
CA SER A 386 -42.99 -10.74 9.76
C SER A 386 -44.50 -10.83 10.00
N GLU A 387 -45.33 -10.35 9.08
CA GLU A 387 -46.80 -10.45 9.20
C GLU A 387 -47.30 -11.91 9.04
N MET A 388 -46.63 -12.73 8.22
CA MET A 388 -46.97 -14.16 8.11
C MET A 388 -46.58 -14.99 9.35
N HIS A 389 -45.69 -14.49 10.20
CA HIS A 389 -45.22 -15.21 11.40
C HIS A 389 -46.00 -14.86 12.68
N ASP A 390 -46.79 -13.77 12.64
CA ASP A 390 -47.65 -13.28 13.73
C ASP A 390 -49.15 -13.52 13.50
N ALA A 391 -49.53 -14.31 12.49
CA ALA A 391 -50.90 -14.82 12.37
C ALA A 391 -51.13 -15.87 13.48
N PRO A 392 -52.09 -15.67 14.41
CA PRO A 392 -52.44 -16.70 15.38
C PRO A 392 -53.11 -17.88 14.65
N GLU A 393 -52.68 -19.08 15.04
CA GLU A 393 -52.99 -20.44 14.54
C GLU A 393 -54.15 -20.63 13.55
#